data_AF-A0A6G0VWH0-F1
#
_entry.id   AF-A0A6G0VWH0-F1
#
_cell.length_a   1.000
_cell.length_b   1.000
_cell.length_c   1.000
_cell.angle_alpha   90.00
_cell.angle_beta   90.00
_cell.angle_gamma   90.00
#
_symmetry.space_group_name_H-M   'P 1'
#
loop_
_entity.id
_entity.type
_entity.pdbx_description
1 polymer ?
#
loop_
_entity_poly.entity_id
_entity_poly.type
_entity_poly.pdbx_seq_one_letter_code
_entity_poly.pdbx_strand_id
1 'polypeptide(L)'
;MLDGGRTAYSALKLPLNVQVIKNPTCNISRNSAMEKVLQQTAIILLNECTMTHKKSLEAIHRTMQDLHGNRNIFGGALILLSGDFRQTLPVILRSIPADEINACLKSSFMWRNVRKLTLNINMHVQLQNDLSADRFSKQLLEIGNGKVQIDNTNDLINMPFEFKRLQFPVRLSFAMSINKAQGQTLQVCCLNLEESCFLRTGNVACSRVGTPNCLFVYAPNGQTKNIVYSNVLD
;
A
#
# COMPACT_ATOMS: atom_id res chain seq x y z
N MET A 1 8.99 12.06 0.71
CA MET A 1 8.81 11.95 -0.75
C MET A 1 10.13 12.31 -1.41
N LEU A 2 10.49 11.65 -2.51
CA LEU A 2 11.58 12.14 -3.36
C LEU A 2 11.23 13.56 -3.82
N ASP A 3 12.23 14.43 -3.89
CA ASP A 3 12.02 15.79 -4.36
C ASP A 3 11.46 15.77 -5.79
N GLY A 4 10.42 16.57 -6.04
CA GLY A 4 9.68 16.56 -7.32
C GLY A 4 8.64 15.44 -7.50
N GLY A 5 8.38 14.61 -6.51
CA GLY A 5 7.35 13.56 -6.57
C GLY A 5 5.92 14.11 -6.78
N ARG A 6 5.14 13.48 -7.66
CA ARG A 6 3.72 13.81 -7.91
C ARG A 6 2.86 12.55 -7.80
N THR A 7 1.59 12.71 -7.47
CA THR A 7 0.65 11.57 -7.51
C THR A 7 0.49 11.10 -8.96
N ALA A 8 0.36 9.79 -9.19
CA ALA A 8 0.15 9.26 -10.54
C ALA A 8 -1.06 9.91 -11.24
N TYR A 9 -2.13 10.21 -10.49
CA TYR A 9 -3.30 10.91 -10.99
C TYR A 9 -3.00 12.32 -11.51
N SER A 10 -2.18 13.09 -10.80
CA SER A 10 -1.82 14.44 -11.24
C SER A 10 -0.77 14.44 -12.34
N ALA A 11 0.24 13.56 -12.23
CA ALA A 11 1.33 13.44 -13.20
C ALA A 11 0.81 12.96 -14.57
N LEU A 12 -0.04 11.94 -14.56
CA LEU A 12 -0.52 11.27 -15.79
C LEU A 12 -1.96 11.64 -16.15
N LYS A 13 -2.56 12.61 -15.45
CA LYS A 13 -3.96 13.05 -15.66
C LYS A 13 -4.94 11.86 -15.78
N LEU A 14 -4.84 10.91 -14.85
CA LEU A 14 -5.71 9.74 -14.84
C LEU A 14 -7.16 10.18 -14.61
N PRO A 15 -8.15 9.58 -15.29
CA PRO A 15 -9.55 9.88 -15.06
C PRO A 15 -9.95 9.47 -13.64
N LEU A 16 -10.65 10.35 -12.92
CA LEU A 16 -11.10 10.08 -11.55
C LEU A 16 -11.99 8.82 -11.47
N ASN A 17 -12.77 8.56 -12.52
CA ASN A 17 -13.66 7.41 -12.63
C ASN A 17 -13.04 6.23 -13.38
N VAL A 18 -11.71 6.05 -13.29
CA VAL A 18 -10.98 4.97 -13.98
C VAL A 18 -11.59 3.59 -13.73
N GLN A 19 -12.22 3.40 -12.57
CA GLN A 19 -12.87 2.15 -12.14
C GLN A 19 -14.06 1.76 -13.01
N VAL A 20 -14.81 2.73 -13.55
CA VAL A 20 -16.03 2.50 -14.34
C VAL A 20 -15.71 2.36 -15.84
N ILE A 21 -14.69 3.06 -16.31
CA ILE A 21 -14.35 3.10 -17.74
C ILE A 21 -13.84 1.72 -18.20
N LYS A 22 -14.35 1.21 -19.33
CA LYS A 22 -13.95 -0.09 -19.89
C LYS A 22 -12.50 -0.09 -20.38
N ASN A 23 -12.15 0.92 -21.18
CA ASN A 23 -10.82 1.11 -21.73
C ASN A 23 -10.29 2.51 -21.38
N PRO A 24 -9.87 2.75 -20.12
CA PRO A 24 -9.41 4.07 -19.72
C PRO A 24 -8.11 4.45 -20.41
N THR A 25 -7.94 5.74 -20.66
CA THR A 25 -6.71 6.38 -21.10
C THR A 25 -6.46 7.60 -20.22
N CYS A 26 -5.23 8.08 -20.19
CA CYS A 26 -4.86 9.31 -19.52
C CYS A 26 -5.38 10.52 -20.31
N ASN A 27 -5.89 11.54 -19.61
CA ASN A 27 -6.41 12.76 -20.24
C ASN A 27 -5.26 13.73 -20.58
N ILE A 28 -4.39 13.32 -21.49
CA ILE A 28 -3.27 14.12 -21.99
C ILE A 28 -3.73 14.92 -23.21
N SER A 29 -3.68 16.24 -23.11
CA SER A 29 -4.01 17.15 -24.23
C SER A 29 -2.91 17.11 -25.28
N ARG A 30 -3.30 17.12 -26.56
CA ARG A 30 -2.35 17.22 -27.69
C ARG A 30 -1.53 18.52 -27.60
N ASN A 31 -0.26 18.44 -27.99
CA ASN A 31 0.76 19.48 -27.92
C ASN A 31 1.05 20.01 -26.51
N SER A 32 0.64 19.31 -25.46
CA SER A 32 0.93 19.73 -24.08
C SER A 32 2.39 19.49 -23.70
N ALA A 33 2.91 20.27 -22.74
CA ALA A 33 4.23 20.02 -22.19
C ALA A 33 4.35 18.60 -21.61
N MET A 34 3.28 18.08 -21.01
CA MET A 34 3.23 16.72 -20.47
C MET A 34 3.35 15.66 -21.57
N GLU A 35 2.70 15.86 -22.72
CA GLU A 35 2.83 14.94 -23.86
C GLU A 35 4.29 14.81 -24.30
N LYS A 36 4.99 15.95 -24.45
CA LYS A 36 6.40 15.97 -24.83
C LYS A 36 7.29 15.25 -23.82
N VAL A 37 7.02 15.42 -22.52
CA VAL A 37 7.74 14.70 -21.46
C VAL A 37 7.49 13.19 -21.59
N LEU A 38 6.23 12.77 -21.73
CA LEU A 38 5.87 11.37 -21.82
C LEU A 38 6.41 10.70 -23.08
N GLN A 39 6.44 11.39 -24.23
CA GLN A 39 7.04 10.90 -25.47
C GLN A 39 8.54 10.59 -25.36
N GLN A 40 9.25 11.27 -24.46
CA GLN A 40 10.68 11.06 -24.20
C GLN A 40 10.92 10.15 -22.99
N THR A 41 9.86 9.68 -22.33
CA THR A 41 9.97 8.94 -21.07
C THR A 41 10.30 7.48 -21.34
N ALA A 42 11.54 7.09 -21.00
CA ALA A 42 11.97 5.70 -21.07
C ALA A 42 11.58 4.88 -19.83
N ILE A 43 11.43 5.52 -18.67
CA ILE A 43 11.17 4.86 -17.39
C ILE A 43 10.13 5.63 -16.58
N ILE A 44 9.15 4.93 -16.01
CA ILE A 44 8.18 5.47 -15.06
C ILE A 44 8.31 4.74 -13.73
N LEU A 45 8.50 5.49 -12.65
CA LEU A 45 8.57 4.97 -11.29
C LEU A 45 7.21 5.17 -10.61
N LEU A 46 6.54 4.08 -10.27
CA LEU A 46 5.30 4.11 -9.49
C LEU A 46 5.59 3.59 -8.07
N ASN A 47 5.65 4.53 -7.13
CA ASN A 47 5.73 4.23 -5.71
C ASN A 47 4.35 3.95 -5.12
N GLU A 48 4.30 3.11 -4.08
CA GLU A 48 3.09 2.69 -3.38
C GLU A 48 2.00 2.14 -4.32
N CYS A 49 2.43 1.36 -5.32
CA CYS A 49 1.56 0.89 -6.39
C CYS A 49 0.39 0.01 -5.91
N THR A 50 0.47 -0.55 -4.70
CA THR A 50 -0.52 -1.49 -4.14
C THR A 50 -1.88 -0.85 -3.86
N MET A 51 -1.93 0.46 -3.63
CA MET A 51 -3.18 1.21 -3.48
C MET A 51 -3.80 1.62 -4.82
N THR A 52 -3.09 1.39 -5.93
CA THR A 52 -3.54 1.82 -7.25
C THR A 52 -4.47 0.78 -7.88
N HIS A 53 -5.64 1.23 -8.32
CA HIS A 53 -6.57 0.39 -9.06
C HIS A 53 -5.94 -0.09 -10.38
N LYS A 54 -6.10 -1.37 -10.73
CA LYS A 54 -5.50 -2.00 -11.93
C LYS A 54 -5.72 -1.23 -13.23
N LYS A 55 -6.92 -0.68 -13.39
CA LYS A 55 -7.30 0.10 -14.56
C LYS A 55 -6.44 1.36 -14.76
N SER A 56 -5.82 1.88 -13.71
CA SER A 56 -4.83 2.96 -13.83
C SER A 56 -3.58 2.48 -14.57
N LEU A 57 -3.05 1.30 -14.22
CA LEU A 57 -1.91 0.70 -14.91
C LEU A 57 -2.24 0.43 -16.39
N GLU A 58 -3.46 -0.04 -16.65
CA GLU A 58 -3.95 -0.28 -18.01
C GLU A 58 -4.14 1.02 -18.80
N ALA A 59 -4.55 2.11 -18.14
CA ALA A 59 -4.65 3.42 -18.75
C ALA A 59 -3.28 3.98 -19.13
N ILE A 60 -2.28 3.83 -18.26
CA ILE A 60 -0.90 4.20 -18.54
C ILE A 60 -0.38 3.37 -19.72
N HIS A 61 -0.65 2.07 -19.75
CA HIS A 61 -0.27 1.19 -20.85
C HIS A 61 -0.78 1.70 -22.20
N ARG A 62 -2.10 1.92 -22.34
CA ARG A 62 -2.69 2.40 -23.60
C ARG A 62 -2.14 3.77 -23.99
N THR A 63 -2.07 4.68 -23.02
CA THR A 63 -1.55 6.04 -23.26
C THR A 63 -0.12 6.03 -23.78
N MET A 64 0.76 5.24 -23.17
CA MET A 64 2.16 5.18 -23.62
C MET A 64 2.29 4.54 -25.01
N GLN A 65 1.46 3.55 -25.34
CA GLN A 65 1.42 2.98 -26.69
C GLN A 65 1.00 4.03 -27.73
N ASP A 66 -0.04 4.81 -27.42
CA ASP A 66 -0.55 5.89 -28.29
C ASP A 66 0.51 6.99 -28.46
N LEU A 67 1.15 7.41 -27.38
CA LEU A 67 2.15 8.49 -27.39
C LEU A 67 3.44 8.09 -28.11
N HIS A 68 3.89 6.85 -27.98
CA HIS A 68 5.12 6.37 -28.63
C HIS A 68 4.87 5.82 -30.04
N GLY A 69 3.61 5.66 -30.45
CA GLY A 69 3.25 4.96 -31.69
C GLY A 69 3.75 3.50 -31.69
N ASN A 70 3.88 2.88 -30.51
CA ASN A 70 4.51 1.58 -30.34
C ASN A 70 3.57 0.62 -29.60
N ARG A 71 3.26 -0.53 -30.20
CA ARG A 71 2.34 -1.53 -29.61
C ARG A 71 3.00 -2.47 -28.60
N ASN A 72 4.28 -2.31 -28.33
CA ASN A 72 4.95 -3.02 -27.23
C ASN A 72 4.36 -2.61 -25.87
N ILE A 73 4.69 -3.38 -24.84
CA ILE A 73 4.26 -3.11 -23.46
C ILE A 73 4.70 -1.69 -23.06
N PHE A 74 3.72 -0.85 -22.67
CA PHE A 74 3.92 0.57 -22.30
C PHE A 74 4.65 1.39 -23.39
N GLY A 75 4.42 1.09 -24.66
CA GLY A 75 5.11 1.78 -25.76
C GLY A 75 6.63 1.59 -25.75
N GLY A 76 7.14 0.54 -25.10
CA GLY A 76 8.56 0.29 -24.91
C GLY A 76 9.17 0.94 -23.65
N ALA A 77 8.40 1.69 -22.87
CA ALA A 77 8.87 2.25 -21.60
C ALA A 77 8.91 1.18 -20.50
N LEU A 78 9.91 1.28 -19.62
CA LEU A 78 10.02 0.45 -18.42
C LEU A 78 9.15 1.04 -17.30
N ILE A 79 8.32 0.22 -16.68
CA ILE A 79 7.59 0.59 -15.46
C ILE A 79 8.23 -0.11 -14.27
N LEU A 80 8.76 0.67 -13.34
CA LEU A 80 9.19 0.16 -12.04
C LEU A 80 8.05 0.36 -11.04
N LEU A 81 7.41 -0.74 -10.65
CA LEU A 81 6.40 -0.77 -9.60
C LEU A 81 7.11 -1.04 -8.27
N SER A 82 6.84 -0.19 -7.27
CA SER A 82 7.31 -0.40 -5.90
C SER A 82 6.13 -0.27 -4.94
N GLY A 83 6.10 -1.14 -3.95
CA GLY A 83 5.03 -1.20 -2.96
C GLY A 83 5.10 -2.50 -2.17
N ASP A 84 4.40 -2.53 -1.05
CA ASP A 84 4.33 -3.69 -0.18
C ASP A 84 2.91 -4.25 -0.21
N PHE A 85 2.74 -5.41 -0.85
CA PHE A 85 1.43 -6.03 -1.00
C PHE A 85 0.85 -6.50 0.33
N ARG A 86 1.58 -6.43 1.44
CA ARG A 86 1.07 -6.64 2.81
C ARG A 86 0.41 -5.40 3.42
N GLN A 87 0.51 -4.24 2.76
CA GLN A 87 -0.06 -2.96 3.23
C GLN A 87 -1.49 -2.75 2.73
N THR A 88 -1.91 -1.54 2.36
CA THR A 88 -3.29 -1.24 1.95
C THR A 88 -3.57 -1.63 0.50
N LEU A 89 -4.74 -2.22 0.24
CA LEU A 89 -5.28 -2.50 -1.11
C LEU A 89 -5.96 -1.25 -1.70
N PRO A 90 -6.32 -1.24 -2.99
CA PRO A 90 -7.13 -0.18 -3.54
C PRO A 90 -8.47 -0.09 -2.79
N VAL A 91 -8.77 1.07 -2.22
CA VAL A 91 -10.01 1.29 -1.48
C VAL A 91 -11.18 1.46 -2.46
N ILE A 92 -12.19 0.60 -2.36
CA ILE A 92 -13.44 0.72 -3.13
C ILE A 92 -14.59 0.91 -2.16
N LEU A 93 -15.28 2.05 -2.30
CA LEU A 93 -16.42 2.40 -1.44
C LEU A 93 -17.56 1.40 -1.64
N ARG A 94 -18.10 0.86 -0.52
CA ARG A 94 -19.25 -0.05 -0.50
C ARG A 94 -19.04 -1.32 -1.34
N SER A 95 -17.83 -1.84 -1.33
CA SER A 95 -17.44 -3.00 -2.12
C SER A 95 -17.55 -4.32 -1.35
N ILE A 96 -17.61 -5.43 -2.09
CA ILE A 96 -17.42 -6.78 -1.52
C ILE A 96 -15.96 -7.22 -1.69
N PRO A 97 -15.46 -8.20 -0.91
CA PRO A 97 -14.06 -8.66 -1.02
C PRO A 97 -13.61 -9.01 -2.45
N ALA A 98 -14.51 -9.54 -3.27
CA ALA A 98 -14.23 -9.87 -4.67
C ALA A 98 -13.89 -8.62 -5.51
N ASP A 99 -14.52 -7.48 -5.24
CA ASP A 99 -14.27 -6.24 -5.95
C ASP A 99 -12.89 -5.69 -5.60
N GLU A 100 -12.48 -5.74 -4.32
CA GLU A 100 -11.16 -5.31 -3.86
C GLU A 100 -10.06 -6.13 -4.54
N ILE A 101 -10.21 -7.46 -4.57
CA ILE A 101 -9.30 -8.37 -5.27
C ILE A 101 -9.28 -8.03 -6.77
N ASN A 102 -10.44 -7.81 -7.38
CA ASN A 102 -10.52 -7.49 -8.80
C ASN A 102 -9.88 -6.14 -9.14
N ALA A 103 -9.87 -5.18 -8.22
CA ALA A 103 -9.19 -3.89 -8.38
C ALA A 103 -7.67 -3.97 -8.21
N CYS A 104 -7.14 -5.00 -7.56
CA CYS A 104 -5.69 -5.16 -7.34
C CYS A 104 -4.92 -5.23 -8.65
N LEU A 105 -3.69 -4.70 -8.66
CA LEU A 105 -2.79 -4.78 -9.80
C LEU A 105 -2.57 -6.22 -10.31
N LYS A 106 -2.56 -7.20 -9.39
CA LYS A 106 -2.44 -8.64 -9.69
C LYS A 106 -3.55 -9.16 -10.60
N SER A 107 -4.72 -8.53 -10.56
CA SER A 107 -5.89 -8.89 -11.37
C SER A 107 -5.90 -8.18 -12.74
N SER A 108 -4.84 -7.45 -13.09
CA SER A 108 -4.66 -6.89 -14.43
C SER A 108 -4.10 -7.92 -15.39
N PHE A 109 -4.52 -7.86 -16.65
CA PHE A 109 -3.90 -8.64 -17.73
C PHE A 109 -2.41 -8.29 -17.94
N MET A 110 -1.96 -7.13 -17.43
CA MET A 110 -0.58 -6.70 -17.49
C MET A 110 0.32 -7.44 -16.50
N TRP A 111 -0.25 -7.98 -15.43
CA TRP A 111 0.51 -8.57 -14.32
C TRP A 111 1.38 -9.75 -14.75
N ARG A 112 0.95 -10.51 -15.76
CA ARG A 112 1.72 -11.64 -16.33
C ARG A 112 3.11 -11.25 -16.87
N ASN A 113 3.33 -9.96 -17.17
CA ASN A 113 4.60 -9.46 -17.68
C ASN A 113 5.50 -8.89 -16.57
N VAL A 114 5.04 -8.87 -15.32
CA VAL A 114 5.77 -8.30 -14.20
C VAL A 114 6.84 -9.28 -13.73
N ARG A 115 8.09 -8.82 -13.71
CA ARG A 115 9.18 -9.51 -13.01
C ARG A 115 9.19 -9.03 -11.56
N LYS A 116 9.10 -9.98 -10.62
CA LYS A 116 9.09 -9.69 -9.19
C LYS A 116 10.53 -9.63 -8.67
N LEU A 117 10.86 -8.56 -7.96
CA LEU A 117 12.10 -8.42 -7.21
C LEU A 117 11.70 -8.14 -5.75
N THR A 118 12.23 -8.93 -4.82
CA THR A 118 11.89 -8.83 -3.40
C THR A 118 13.07 -8.31 -2.61
N LEU A 119 12.85 -7.23 -1.84
CA LEU A 119 13.82 -6.74 -0.87
C LEU A 119 13.55 -7.44 0.47
N ASN A 120 14.53 -8.20 0.96
CA ASN A 120 14.42 -9.00 2.18
C ASN A 120 15.07 -8.34 3.40
N ILE A 121 15.81 -7.25 3.19
CA ILE A 121 16.59 -6.59 4.23
C ILE A 121 15.86 -5.31 4.66
N ASN A 122 15.47 -5.27 5.94
CA ASN A 122 14.96 -4.05 6.56
C ASN A 122 16.14 -3.18 7.04
N MET A 123 16.58 -2.27 6.18
CA MET A 123 17.69 -1.37 6.49
C MET A 123 17.44 -0.51 7.73
N HIS A 124 16.19 -0.15 8.05
CA HIS A 124 15.88 0.67 9.23
C HIS A 124 16.23 -0.06 10.54
N VAL A 125 15.91 -1.35 10.62
CA VAL A 125 16.25 -2.19 11.78
C VAL A 125 17.75 -2.47 11.81
N GLN A 126 18.33 -2.80 10.66
CA GLN A 126 19.75 -3.16 10.57
C GLN A 126 20.69 -1.99 10.92
N LEU A 127 20.31 -0.75 10.58
CA LEU A 127 21.11 0.44 10.91
C LEU A 127 21.04 0.81 12.41
N GLN A 128 19.99 0.39 13.11
CA GLN A 128 19.81 0.68 14.53
C GLN A 128 20.42 -0.37 15.47
N ASN A 129 20.81 -1.55 14.95
CA ASN A 129 21.36 -2.68 15.73
C ASN A 129 20.54 -3.05 16.98
N ASP A 130 19.24 -2.79 16.97
CA ASP A 130 18.35 -3.06 18.10
C ASP A 130 17.71 -4.45 17.96
N LEU A 131 18.09 -5.37 18.85
CA LEU A 131 17.56 -6.73 18.92
C LEU A 131 16.04 -6.78 19.18
N SER A 132 15.51 -5.78 19.89
CA SER A 132 14.07 -5.69 20.15
C SER A 132 13.29 -5.29 18.90
N ALA A 133 13.86 -4.39 18.08
CA ALA A 133 13.30 -3.99 16.79
C ALA A 133 13.34 -5.14 15.77
N ASP A 134 14.40 -5.95 15.75
CA ASP A 134 14.48 -7.14 14.89
C ASP A 134 13.43 -8.19 15.24
N ARG A 135 13.27 -8.51 16.54
CA ARG A 135 12.22 -9.42 17.01
C ARG A 135 10.82 -8.89 16.67
N PHE A 136 10.58 -7.61 16.92
CA PHE A 136 9.30 -6.96 16.62
C PHE A 136 8.99 -6.97 15.12
N SER A 137 9.96 -6.67 14.27
CA SER A 137 9.80 -6.71 12.81
C SER A 137 9.47 -8.13 12.32
N LYS A 138 10.08 -9.17 12.89
CA LYS A 138 9.77 -10.57 12.56
C LYS A 138 8.35 -10.95 12.96
N GLN A 139 7.91 -10.56 14.16
CA GLN A 139 6.53 -10.80 14.61
C GLN A 139 5.49 -10.09 13.73
N LEU A 140 5.74 -8.84 13.34
CA LEU A 140 4.86 -8.12 12.40
C LEU A 140 4.79 -8.80 11.03
N LEU A 141 5.92 -9.35 10.54
CA LEU A 141 5.94 -10.13 9.30
C LEU A 141 5.13 -11.42 9.41
N GLU A 142 5.19 -12.13 10.53
CA GLU A 142 4.37 -13.33 10.76
C GLU A 142 2.87 -13.02 10.77
N ILE A 143 2.48 -11.92 11.44
CA ILE A 143 1.09 -11.43 11.44
C ILE A 143 0.67 -11.07 10.01
N GLY A 144 1.46 -10.28 9.30
CA GLY A 144 1.17 -9.83 7.93
C GLY A 144 1.13 -10.95 6.88
N ASN A 145 1.83 -12.06 7.14
CA ASN A 145 1.80 -13.26 6.30
C ASN A 145 0.69 -14.25 6.71
N GLY A 146 -0.10 -13.95 7.75
CA GLY A 146 -1.14 -14.85 8.25
C GLY A 146 -0.59 -16.14 8.87
N LYS A 147 0.64 -16.13 9.40
CA LYS A 147 1.29 -17.30 10.02
C LYS A 147 1.00 -17.45 11.51
N VAL A 148 0.31 -16.47 12.10
CA VAL A 148 -0.08 -16.50 13.51
C VAL A 148 -1.34 -17.32 13.68
N GLN A 149 -1.39 -18.16 14.72
CA GLN A 149 -2.56 -18.98 15.01
C GLN A 149 -3.78 -18.08 15.28
N ILE A 150 -4.86 -18.39 14.57
CA ILE A 150 -6.17 -17.78 14.77
C ILE A 150 -6.93 -18.68 15.76
N ASP A 151 -7.55 -18.08 16.76
CA ASP A 151 -8.44 -18.81 17.66
C ASP A 151 -9.70 -19.22 16.89
N ASN A 152 -9.86 -20.53 16.73
CA ASN A 152 -10.94 -21.16 15.95
C ASN A 152 -12.35 -20.88 16.50
N THR A 153 -12.47 -20.32 17.71
CA THR A 153 -13.76 -20.05 18.35
C THR A 153 -14.31 -18.66 18.05
N ASN A 154 -13.46 -17.69 17.69
CA ASN A 154 -13.83 -16.27 17.57
C ASN A 154 -13.17 -15.54 16.39
N ASP A 155 -12.33 -16.21 15.59
CA ASP A 155 -11.56 -15.66 14.48
C ASP A 155 -10.59 -14.52 14.90
N LEU A 156 -10.12 -14.54 16.14
CA LEU A 156 -9.23 -13.52 16.71
C LEU A 156 -7.79 -14.03 16.79
N ILE A 157 -6.82 -13.11 16.70
CA ILE A 157 -5.41 -13.41 16.96
C ILE A 157 -5.00 -12.85 18.32
N ASN A 158 -4.23 -13.63 19.08
CA ASN A 158 -3.56 -13.14 20.27
C ASN A 158 -2.31 -12.36 19.86
N MET A 159 -2.24 -11.09 20.23
CA MET A 159 -1.14 -10.21 19.85
C MET A 159 0.11 -10.57 20.66
N PRO A 160 1.29 -10.75 20.03
CA PRO A 160 2.48 -11.26 20.69
C PRO A 160 3.23 -10.22 21.55
N PHE A 161 2.60 -9.09 21.83
CA PHE A 161 3.12 -7.98 22.63
C PHE A 161 2.00 -7.34 23.47
N GLU A 162 2.33 -6.89 24.68
CA GLU A 162 1.38 -6.27 25.59
C GLU A 162 1.07 -4.83 25.21
N PHE A 163 -0.20 -4.46 25.29
CA PHE A 163 -0.67 -3.11 25.03
C PHE A 163 -0.66 -2.28 26.31
N LYS A 164 0.03 -1.13 26.29
CA LYS A 164 -0.11 -0.11 27.33
C LYS A 164 -1.06 0.97 26.88
N ARG A 165 -2.06 1.28 27.71
CA ARG A 165 -2.98 2.40 27.51
C ARG A 165 -2.37 3.67 28.09
N LEU A 166 -2.18 4.70 27.27
CA LEU A 166 -1.88 6.06 27.72
C LEU A 166 -2.96 6.99 27.18
N GLN A 167 -3.73 7.62 28.08
CA GLN A 167 -4.78 8.56 27.73
C GLN A 167 -4.21 9.98 27.77
N PHE A 168 -4.19 10.67 26.63
CA PHE A 168 -3.76 12.07 26.53
C PHE A 168 -4.97 12.99 26.36
N PRO A 169 -4.94 14.22 26.93
CA PRO A 169 -5.91 15.26 26.57
C PRO A 169 -5.70 15.69 25.12
N VAL A 170 -6.71 15.50 24.27
CA VAL A 170 -6.64 15.68 22.81
C VAL A 170 -6.75 17.16 22.44
N ARG A 171 -5.78 17.68 21.68
CA ARG A 171 -5.83 18.96 20.94
C ARG A 171 -5.72 18.71 19.43
N LEU A 172 -6.20 19.67 18.64
CA LEU A 172 -6.48 19.59 17.20
C LEU A 172 -5.24 19.46 16.29
N SER A 173 -4.33 18.49 16.52
CA SER A 173 -3.18 18.25 15.61
C SER A 173 -2.49 16.87 15.71
N PHE A 174 -3.05 15.83 16.35
CA PHE A 174 -2.30 14.58 16.58
C PHE A 174 -3.01 13.28 16.19
N ALA A 175 -4.20 13.32 15.59
CA ALA A 175 -4.85 12.15 15.02
C ALA A 175 -4.79 12.19 13.50
N MET A 176 -4.24 11.15 12.87
CA MET A 176 -4.26 10.96 11.43
C MET A 176 -4.75 9.55 11.10
N SER A 177 -5.46 9.39 9.97
CA SER A 177 -5.83 8.06 9.53
C SER A 177 -4.57 7.26 9.16
N ILE A 178 -4.63 5.95 9.34
CA ILE A 178 -3.53 5.02 9.02
C ILE A 178 -3.04 5.23 7.58
N ASN A 179 -3.97 5.43 6.64
CA ASN A 179 -3.67 5.69 5.23
C ASN A 179 -2.82 6.96 5.04
N LYS A 180 -3.00 7.99 5.89
CA LYS A 180 -2.19 9.22 5.84
C LYS A 180 -0.83 9.07 6.54
N ALA A 181 -0.67 8.10 7.44
CA ALA A 181 0.61 7.79 8.08
C ALA A 181 1.53 6.95 7.17
N GLN A 182 1.02 6.41 6.06
CA GLN A 182 1.81 5.60 5.13
C GLN A 182 3.03 6.38 4.58
N GLY A 183 4.14 5.68 4.34
CA GLY A 183 5.44 6.26 4.00
C GLY A 183 6.18 7.04 5.10
N GLN A 184 5.59 7.26 6.29
CA GLN A 184 6.24 8.01 7.38
C GLN A 184 6.85 7.09 8.44
N THR A 185 7.94 7.52 9.07
CA THR A 185 8.45 6.93 10.31
C THR A 185 8.05 7.84 11.46
N LEU A 186 7.39 7.29 12.48
CA LEU A 186 6.93 8.00 13.67
C LEU A 186 7.80 7.58 14.86
N GLN A 187 8.13 8.54 15.73
CA GLN A 187 8.85 8.24 16.97
C GLN A 187 7.97 7.50 17.99
N VAL A 188 6.67 7.83 18.02
CA VAL A 188 5.66 7.22 18.88
C VAL A 188 4.35 7.16 18.10
N CYS A 189 3.61 6.05 18.19
CA CYS A 189 2.32 5.87 17.54
C CYS A 189 1.29 5.32 18.52
N CYS A 190 0.06 5.85 18.46
CA CYS A 190 -1.09 5.27 19.13
C CYS A 190 -2.10 4.81 18.07
N LEU A 191 -2.49 3.54 18.10
CA LEU A 191 -3.41 2.89 17.18
C LEU A 191 -4.74 2.62 17.88
N ASN A 192 -5.81 3.23 17.41
CA ASN A 192 -7.16 2.98 17.93
C ASN A 192 -7.85 1.89 17.06
N LEU A 193 -8.11 0.72 17.64
CA LEU A 193 -8.84 -0.43 17.06
C LEU A 193 -10.21 -0.63 17.72
N GLU A 194 -10.85 0.44 18.23
CA GLU A 194 -12.19 0.39 18.83
C GLU A 194 -13.24 -0.21 17.90
N GLU A 195 -13.17 0.11 16.61
CA GLU A 195 -13.89 -0.58 15.56
C GLU A 195 -13.00 -1.64 14.91
N SER A 196 -13.59 -2.80 14.60
CA SER A 196 -12.91 -3.85 13.83
C SER A 196 -12.43 -3.27 12.49
N CYS A 197 -11.13 -3.12 12.36
CA CYS A 197 -10.48 -2.63 11.15
C CYS A 197 -9.78 -3.78 10.44
N PHE A 198 -9.75 -3.73 9.12
CA PHE A 198 -8.96 -4.68 8.33
C PHE A 198 -7.50 -4.62 8.80
N LEU A 199 -7.00 -5.72 9.35
CA LEU A 199 -5.69 -5.81 10.02
C LEU A 199 -4.50 -5.41 9.12
N ARG A 200 -4.69 -5.36 7.78
CA ARG A 200 -3.78 -4.69 6.83
C ARG A 200 -3.42 -3.26 7.24
N THR A 201 -4.40 -2.50 7.71
CA THR A 201 -4.19 -1.14 8.21
C THR A 201 -3.49 -1.14 9.58
N GLY A 202 -3.78 -2.12 10.45
CA GLY A 202 -3.05 -2.31 11.71
C GLY A 202 -1.55 -2.54 11.51
N ASN A 203 -1.15 -3.44 10.60
CA ASN A 203 0.27 -3.67 10.26
C ASN A 203 0.95 -2.43 9.67
N VAL A 204 0.21 -1.67 8.85
CA VAL A 204 0.69 -0.37 8.35
C VAL A 204 0.96 0.55 9.53
N ALA A 205 0.07 0.69 10.51
CA ALA A 205 0.29 1.54 11.67
C ALA A 205 1.43 1.05 12.59
N CYS A 206 1.49 -0.25 12.87
CA CYS A 206 2.53 -0.84 13.72
C CYS A 206 3.94 -0.70 13.10
N SER A 207 4.05 -0.80 11.77
CA SER A 207 5.32 -0.59 11.04
C SER A 207 5.80 0.87 11.00
N ARG A 208 5.04 1.81 11.55
CA ARG A 208 5.47 3.23 11.61
C ARG A 208 6.49 3.51 12.69
N VAL A 209 6.58 2.67 13.72
CA VAL A 209 7.53 2.84 14.83
C VAL A 209 8.62 1.79 14.77
N GLY A 210 9.84 2.17 15.16
CA GLY A 210 10.99 1.29 15.13
C GLY A 210 11.00 0.24 16.26
N THR A 211 10.32 0.49 17.38
CA THR A 211 10.35 -0.36 18.57
C THR A 211 8.96 -0.55 19.17
N PRO A 212 8.69 -1.70 19.82
CA PRO A 212 7.38 -1.98 20.42
C PRO A 212 7.05 -1.03 21.58
N ASN A 213 8.06 -0.53 22.31
CA ASN A 213 7.87 0.42 23.41
C ASN A 213 7.28 1.77 22.96
N CYS A 214 7.38 2.06 21.67
CA CYS A 214 6.86 3.27 21.04
C CYS A 214 5.50 3.06 20.37
N LEU A 215 4.95 1.84 20.40
CA LEU A 215 3.62 1.51 19.89
C LEU A 215 2.63 1.34 21.04
N PHE A 216 1.57 2.13 21.02
CA PHE A 216 0.44 1.97 21.93
C PHE A 216 -0.78 1.59 21.09
N VAL A 217 -1.52 0.55 21.48
CA VAL A 217 -2.74 0.16 20.75
C VAL A 217 -3.88 0.05 21.73
N TYR A 218 -5.02 0.61 21.35
CA TYR A 218 -6.28 0.42 22.04
C TYR A 218 -7.11 -0.58 21.25
N ALA A 219 -7.33 -1.77 21.80
CA ALA A 219 -8.21 -2.79 21.25
C ALA A 219 -9.19 -3.24 22.34
N PRO A 220 -10.51 -3.16 22.14
CA PRO A 220 -11.48 -3.69 23.09
C PRO A 220 -11.17 -5.17 23.38
N ASN A 221 -11.03 -5.52 24.66
CA ASN A 221 -10.69 -6.87 25.15
C ASN A 221 -9.31 -7.42 24.68
N GLY A 222 -8.43 -6.57 24.13
CA GLY A 222 -7.10 -7.00 23.68
C GLY A 222 -7.07 -7.87 22.43
N GLN A 223 -8.17 -7.96 21.69
CA GLN A 223 -8.32 -8.82 20.51
C GLN A 223 -8.79 -8.05 19.28
N THR A 224 -8.49 -8.57 18.08
CA THR A 224 -8.96 -8.01 16.80
C THR A 224 -9.00 -9.08 15.69
N LYS A 225 -9.84 -8.88 14.66
CA LYS A 225 -10.06 -9.83 13.55
C LYS A 225 -8.96 -9.74 12.49
N ASN A 226 -8.34 -10.88 12.14
CA ASN A 226 -7.32 -10.93 11.10
C ASN A 226 -7.89 -11.35 9.74
N ILE A 227 -8.01 -10.40 8.80
CA ILE A 227 -8.47 -10.66 7.43
C ILE A 227 -7.28 -10.60 6.47
N VAL A 228 -6.87 -11.77 5.95
CA VAL A 228 -5.75 -11.92 5.00
C VAL A 228 -6.23 -12.54 3.69
N TYR A 229 -6.03 -11.83 2.58
CA TYR A 229 -6.29 -12.32 1.23
C TYR A 229 -5.02 -12.93 0.62
N SER A 230 -4.83 -14.24 0.80
CA SER A 230 -3.62 -14.98 0.34
C SER A 230 -3.36 -14.82 -1.16
N ASN A 231 -4.43 -14.82 -1.97
CA ASN A 231 -4.38 -14.58 -3.42
C ASN A 231 -3.79 -13.22 -3.82
N VAL A 232 -3.68 -12.26 -2.90
CA VAL A 232 -3.06 -10.94 -3.17
C VAL A 232 -1.63 -10.85 -2.61
N LEU A 233 -1.18 -11.79 -1.79
CA LEU A 233 0.15 -11.74 -1.16
C LEU A 233 1.26 -12.29 -2.08
N ASP A 234 1.01 -13.36 -2.83
CA ASP A 234 2.05 -14.06 -3.62
C ASP A 234 2.34 -13.50 -5.01
#